data_AF-A0A0M1JC25-F1
#
_entry.id   AF-A0A0M1JC25-F1
#
_cell.length_a   1.000
_cell.length_b   1.000
_cell.length_c   1.000
_cell.angle_alpha   90.00
_cell.angle_beta   90.00
_cell.angle_gamma   90.00
#
_symmetry.space_group_name_H-M   'P 1'
#
loop_
_entity.id
_entity.type
_entity.pdbx_description
1 polymer ?
#
loop_
_entity_poly.entity_id
_entity_poly.type
_entity_poly.pdbx_seq_one_letter_code
_entity_poly.pdbx_strand_id
1 'polypeptide(L)'
;MCTTNLSAEEAPAPNANPNSAYFSPAVRASLKTVTFQAAANLSDTLIFGMLTGADTHTSLAFLFANTASAMAVYFPYELAWNTFGPDPEDTNADTLMLKTGAYQAITGVRNLALSYAFSGEVLSSAAFVVGVVLVDSVIYAANEVAWDIISPRASTPQPK
;
A
#
# COMPACT_ATOMS: atom_id res chain seq x y z
N MET A 1 29.19 22.55 42.32
CA MET A 1 28.71 21.99 41.03
C MET A 1 27.25 21.61 41.23
N CYS A 2 26.32 22.39 40.69
CA CYS A 2 24.89 22.09 40.70
C CYS A 2 24.54 21.36 39.41
N THR A 3 24.10 20.11 39.51
CA THR A 3 23.48 19.36 38.42
C THR A 3 21.98 19.62 38.44
N THR A 4 21.50 20.45 37.51
CA THR A 4 20.08 20.70 37.30
C THR A 4 19.50 19.50 36.55
N ASN A 5 18.71 18.67 37.24
CA ASN A 5 17.90 17.64 36.61
C ASN A 5 16.76 18.32 35.84
N LEU A 6 16.93 18.46 34.52
CA LEU A 6 15.84 18.72 33.59
C LEU A 6 15.02 17.44 33.48
N SER A 7 14.04 17.27 34.37
CA SER A 7 12.94 16.35 34.12
C SER A 7 12.22 16.87 32.89
N ALA A 8 12.38 16.18 31.76
CA ALA A 8 11.52 16.40 30.60
C ALA A 8 10.09 16.13 31.07
N GLU A 9 9.30 17.19 31.14
CA GLU A 9 7.85 17.09 31.31
C GLU A 9 7.34 16.33 30.08
N GLU A 10 7.12 15.03 30.25
CA GLU A 10 6.52 14.17 29.25
C GLU A 10 5.14 14.76 28.95
N ALA A 11 5.03 15.45 27.81
CA ALA A 11 3.79 16.06 27.39
C ALA A 11 2.70 14.98 27.46
N PRO A 12 1.56 15.24 28.13
CA PRO A 12 0.52 14.24 28.28
C PRO A 12 0.16 13.71 26.89
N ALA A 13 0.30 12.39 26.71
CA ALA A 13 -0.03 11.73 25.46
C ALA A 13 -1.41 12.23 25.00
N PRO A 14 -1.55 12.75 23.78
CA PRO A 14 -2.80 13.29 23.31
C PRO A 14 -3.85 12.21 23.51
N ASN A 15 -4.84 12.54 24.35
CA ASN A 15 -5.94 11.69 24.75
C ASN A 15 -6.64 11.21 23.47
N ALA A 16 -6.20 10.06 22.96
CA ALA A 16 -6.71 9.45 21.74
C ALA A 16 -8.17 9.13 22.02
N ASN A 17 -9.06 9.97 21.50
CA ASN A 17 -10.48 9.77 21.61
C ASN A 17 -10.77 8.37 21.02
N PRO A 18 -11.28 7.41 21.81
CA PRO A 18 -11.56 6.06 21.31
C PRO A 18 -12.62 6.03 20.20
N ASN A 19 -13.27 7.17 19.92
CA ASN A 19 -14.20 7.39 18.81
C ASN A 19 -13.56 8.09 17.57
N SER A 20 -12.23 8.16 17.43
CA SER A 20 -11.56 8.94 16.37
C SER A 20 -11.56 8.30 14.98
N ALA A 21 -12.07 7.08 14.81
CA ALA A 21 -12.18 6.47 13.50
C ALA A 21 -13.35 7.10 12.72
N TYR A 22 -13.03 8.06 11.85
CA TYR A 22 -13.99 8.73 10.95
C TYR A 22 -14.73 7.75 10.01
N PHE A 23 -14.16 6.57 9.76
CA PHE A 23 -14.70 5.56 8.84
C PHE A 23 -14.71 4.17 9.47
N SER A 24 -15.68 3.33 9.08
CA SER A 24 -15.63 1.91 9.40
C SER A 24 -14.42 1.24 8.73
N PRO A 25 -13.89 0.12 9.25
CA PRO A 25 -12.72 -0.56 8.68
C PRO A 25 -12.86 -0.86 7.18
N ALA A 26 -14.04 -1.32 6.75
CA ALA A 26 -14.32 -1.62 5.35
C ALA A 26 -14.34 -0.37 4.46
N VAL A 27 -14.91 0.74 4.94
CA VAL A 27 -14.93 2.01 4.20
C VAL A 27 -13.51 2.58 4.08
N ARG A 28 -12.75 2.57 5.18
CA ARG A 28 -11.34 2.99 5.18
C ARG A 28 -10.52 2.15 4.19
N ALA A 29 -10.63 0.83 4.24
CA ALA A 29 -9.91 -0.07 3.33
C ALA A 29 -10.28 0.20 1.87
N SER A 30 -11.56 0.45 1.58
CA SER A 30 -12.03 0.77 0.22
C SER A 30 -11.43 2.08 -0.30
N LEU A 31 -11.46 3.15 0.49
CA LEU A 31 -10.90 4.44 0.09
C LEU A 31 -9.37 4.40 -0.03
N LYS A 32 -8.70 3.68 0.88
CA LYS A 32 -7.27 3.35 0.78
C LYS A 32 -6.92 2.65 -0.52
N THR A 33 -7.75 1.67 -0.90
CA THR A 33 -7.59 0.94 -2.16
C THR A 33 -7.72 1.88 -3.34
N VAL A 34 -8.76 2.71 -3.39
CA VAL A 34 -8.99 3.63 -4.52
C VAL A 34 -7.82 4.61 -4.68
N THR A 35 -7.37 5.22 -3.59
CA THR A 35 -6.28 6.22 -3.63
C THR A 35 -4.94 5.59 -4.02
N PHE A 36 -4.59 4.44 -3.43
CA PHE A 36 -3.41 3.69 -3.83
C PHE A 36 -3.45 3.26 -5.30
N GLN A 37 -4.54 2.61 -5.71
CA GLN A 37 -4.65 2.05 -7.05
C GLN A 37 -4.69 3.13 -8.13
N ALA A 38 -5.27 4.29 -7.87
CA ALA A 38 -5.24 5.39 -8.84
C ALA A 38 -3.80 5.84 -9.14
N ALA A 39 -2.97 5.98 -8.11
CA ALA A 39 -1.57 6.38 -8.27
C ALA A 39 -0.72 5.26 -8.90
N ALA A 40 -0.81 4.05 -8.35
CA ALA A 40 -0.03 2.89 -8.81
C ALA A 40 -0.35 2.51 -10.27
N ASN A 41 -1.62 2.45 -10.67
CA ASN A 41 -1.98 2.07 -12.04
C ASN A 41 -1.53 3.12 -13.08
N LEU A 42 -1.49 4.39 -12.70
CA LEU A 42 -0.96 5.44 -13.56
C LEU A 42 0.55 5.26 -13.77
N SER A 43 1.33 5.04 -12.69
CA SER A 43 2.76 4.77 -12.82
C SER A 43 3.04 3.49 -13.59
N ASP A 44 2.31 2.41 -13.32
CA ASP A 44 2.47 1.13 -13.98
C ASP A 44 2.27 1.25 -15.49
N THR A 45 1.23 1.97 -15.91
CA THR A 45 0.93 2.14 -17.34
C THR A 45 2.02 2.95 -18.04
N LEU A 46 2.58 3.97 -17.37
CA LEU A 46 3.70 4.74 -17.90
C LEU A 46 4.97 3.89 -18.02
N ILE A 47 5.31 3.13 -16.97
CA ILE A 47 6.48 2.24 -16.97
C ILE A 47 6.33 1.17 -18.05
N PHE A 48 5.15 0.56 -18.15
CA PHE A 48 4.83 -0.44 -19.18
C PHE A 48 5.02 0.12 -20.58
N GLY A 49 4.41 1.29 -20.88
CA GLY A 49 4.53 1.93 -22.19
C GLY A 49 5.98 2.29 -22.55
N MET A 50 6.74 2.84 -21.59
CA MET A 50 8.15 3.19 -21.81
C MET A 50 9.03 1.97 -22.11
N LEU A 51 8.80 0.84 -21.43
CA LEU A 51 9.64 -0.36 -21.58
C LEU A 51 9.28 -1.21 -22.79
N THR A 52 8.00 -1.25 -23.16
CA THR A 52 7.50 -2.14 -24.22
C THR A 52 7.29 -1.44 -25.55
N GLY A 53 7.29 -0.10 -25.57
CA GLY A 53 6.91 0.68 -26.74
C GLY A 53 5.45 0.51 -27.14
N ALA A 54 4.59 0.11 -26.18
CA ALA A 54 3.17 -0.11 -26.41
C ALA A 54 2.48 1.15 -26.95
N ASP A 55 1.58 0.96 -27.91
CA ASP A 55 0.73 2.03 -28.42
C ASP A 55 -0.36 2.43 -27.40
N THR A 56 -1.12 3.49 -27.72
CA THR A 56 -2.18 4.01 -26.85
C THR A 56 -3.26 2.97 -26.57
N HIS A 57 -3.65 2.15 -27.56
CA HIS A 57 -4.70 1.15 -27.40
C HIS A 57 -4.26 0.03 -26.45
N THR A 58 -3.03 -0.46 -26.62
CA THR A 58 -2.42 -1.49 -25.77
C THR A 58 -2.21 -0.96 -24.36
N SER A 59 -1.74 0.27 -24.21
CA SER A 59 -1.55 0.93 -22.91
C SER A 59 -2.88 1.09 -22.16
N LEU A 60 -3.97 1.46 -22.85
CA LEU A 60 -5.29 1.55 -22.24
C LEU A 60 -5.83 0.18 -21.83
N ALA A 61 -5.70 -0.83 -22.69
CA ALA A 61 -6.12 -2.19 -22.36
C ALA A 61 -5.33 -2.75 -21.16
N PHE A 62 -4.02 -2.47 -21.12
CA PHE A 62 -3.17 -2.78 -19.96
C PHE A 62 -3.67 -2.07 -18.70
N LEU A 63 -3.93 -0.76 -18.76
CA LEU A 63 -4.44 0.02 -17.62
C LEU A 63 -5.71 -0.60 -17.03
N PHE A 64 -6.69 -0.95 -17.86
CA PHE A 64 -7.94 -1.56 -17.38
C PHE A 64 -7.71 -2.95 -16.76
N ALA A 65 -6.90 -3.79 -17.41
CA ALA A 65 -6.59 -5.12 -16.90
C ALA A 65 -5.77 -5.06 -15.60
N ASN A 66 -4.81 -4.14 -15.51
CA ASN A 66 -4.02 -3.91 -14.32
C ASN A 66 -4.90 -3.39 -13.19
N THR A 67 -5.75 -2.41 -13.44
CA THR A 67 -6.65 -1.85 -12.42
C THR A 67 -7.58 -2.93 -11.86
N ALA A 68 -8.25 -3.69 -12.74
CA ALA A 68 -9.18 -4.73 -12.33
C ALA A 68 -8.48 -5.84 -11.52
N SER A 69 -7.34 -6.33 -12.01
CA SER A 69 -6.58 -7.37 -11.33
C SER A 69 -5.95 -6.88 -10.01
N ALA A 70 -5.48 -5.63 -9.96
CA ALA A 70 -4.91 -5.03 -8.76
C ALA A 70 -5.97 -4.82 -7.68
N MET A 71 -7.20 -4.39 -8.03
CA MET A 71 -8.31 -4.33 -7.09
C MET A 71 -8.67 -5.71 -6.54
N ALA A 72 -8.69 -6.74 -7.40
CA ALA A 72 -8.99 -8.11 -7.00
C ALA A 72 -7.94 -8.71 -6.06
N VAL A 73 -6.71 -8.20 -6.08
CA VAL A 73 -5.62 -8.64 -5.18
C VAL A 73 -5.53 -7.78 -3.92
N TYR A 74 -5.54 -6.46 -4.07
CA TYR A 74 -5.29 -5.51 -2.97
C TYR A 74 -6.39 -5.54 -1.92
N PHE A 75 -7.66 -5.59 -2.34
CA PHE A 75 -8.76 -5.53 -1.39
C PHE A 75 -8.78 -6.76 -0.46
N PRO A 76 -8.71 -8.01 -0.96
CA PRO A 76 -8.55 -9.19 -0.09
C PRO A 76 -7.28 -9.16 0.74
N TYR A 77 -6.17 -8.64 0.20
CA TYR A 77 -4.92 -8.51 0.94
C TYR A 77 -5.06 -7.59 2.16
N GLU A 78 -5.66 -6.41 2.00
CA GLU A 78 -5.92 -5.50 3.12
C GLU A 78 -6.88 -6.11 4.15
N LEU A 79 -7.91 -6.83 3.71
CA LEU A 79 -8.81 -7.54 4.63
C LEU A 79 -8.07 -8.62 5.43
N ALA A 80 -7.25 -9.43 4.75
CA ALA A 80 -6.43 -10.44 5.39
C ALA A 80 -5.46 -9.81 6.39
N TRP A 81 -4.79 -8.72 6.01
CA TRP A 81 -3.86 -8.02 6.91
C TRP A 81 -4.57 -7.42 8.12
N ASN A 82 -5.76 -6.83 7.95
CA ASN A 82 -6.53 -6.31 9.09
C ASN A 82 -7.03 -7.42 10.03
N THR A 83 -7.11 -8.66 9.55
CA THR A 83 -7.60 -9.81 10.35
C THR A 83 -6.48 -10.59 11.03
N PHE A 84 -5.36 -10.77 10.32
CA PHE A 84 -4.25 -11.65 10.73
C PHE A 84 -2.95 -10.91 11.01
N GLY A 85 -2.87 -9.63 10.63
CA GLY A 85 -1.72 -8.78 10.93
C GLY A 85 -1.69 -8.37 12.40
N PRO A 86 -0.58 -7.74 12.84
CA PRO A 86 -0.46 -7.24 14.20
C PRO A 86 -1.51 -6.19 14.53
N ASP A 87 -1.82 -6.04 15.82
CA ASP A 87 -2.71 -5.00 16.28
C ASP A 87 -2.15 -3.60 15.91
N PRO A 88 -3.02 -2.58 15.74
CA PRO A 88 -2.58 -1.25 15.34
C PRO A 88 -1.52 -0.64 16.26
N GLU A 89 -1.59 -0.92 17.56
CA GLU A 89 -0.63 -0.48 18.57
C GLU A 89 0.75 -1.15 18.47
N ASP A 90 0.82 -2.34 17.88
CA ASP A 90 2.05 -3.07 17.61
C ASP A 90 2.59 -2.81 16.19
N THR A 91 1.93 -1.95 15.41
CA THR A 91 2.38 -1.61 14.06
C THR A 91 3.58 -0.66 14.14
N ASN A 92 4.75 -1.18 13.80
CA ASN A 92 6.00 -0.42 13.69
C ASN A 92 6.53 -0.44 12.23
N ALA A 93 7.73 0.13 12.02
CA ALA A 93 8.36 0.18 10.71
C ALA A 93 8.63 -1.22 10.12
N ASP A 94 9.02 -2.20 10.95
CA ASP A 94 9.29 -3.57 10.49
C ASP A 94 8.01 -4.27 10.05
N THR A 95 6.92 -4.11 10.80
CA THR A 95 5.59 -4.61 10.43
C THR A 95 5.11 -3.99 9.11
N LEU A 96 5.34 -2.68 8.92
CA LEU A 96 5.01 -2.00 7.67
C LEU A 96 5.85 -2.54 6.50
N MET A 97 7.16 -2.72 6.69
CA MET A 97 8.03 -3.32 5.68
C MET A 97 7.61 -4.75 5.33
N LEU A 98 7.21 -5.54 6.32
CA LEU A 98 6.69 -6.89 6.11
C LEU A 98 5.40 -6.86 5.29
N LYS A 99 4.47 -5.96 5.63
CA LYS A 99 3.22 -5.74 4.87
C LYS A 99 3.55 -5.40 3.42
N THR A 100 4.36 -4.36 3.22
CA THR A 100 4.77 -3.94 1.88
C THR A 100 5.44 -5.07 1.11
N GLY A 101 6.41 -5.77 1.72
CA GLY A 101 7.11 -6.89 1.08
C GLY A 101 6.18 -8.04 0.68
N ALA A 102 5.25 -8.41 1.55
CA ALA A 102 4.26 -9.45 1.26
C ALA A 102 3.32 -9.03 0.12
N TYR A 103 2.84 -7.79 0.12
CA TYR A 103 2.05 -7.27 -1.00
C TYR A 103 2.87 -7.23 -2.30
N GLN A 104 4.13 -6.80 -2.23
CA GLN A 104 5.02 -6.72 -3.38
C GLN A 104 5.34 -8.09 -3.99
N ALA A 105 5.43 -9.14 -3.18
CA ALA A 105 5.58 -10.50 -3.69
C ALA A 105 4.36 -10.96 -4.51
N ILE A 106 3.15 -10.71 -4.01
CA ILE A 106 1.89 -11.09 -4.68
C ILE A 106 1.70 -10.25 -5.96
N THR A 107 1.89 -8.93 -5.85
CA THR A 107 1.75 -8.01 -6.99
C THR A 107 2.84 -8.24 -8.04
N GLY A 108 4.05 -8.64 -7.66
CA GLY A 108 5.16 -8.92 -8.58
C GLY A 108 4.83 -10.08 -9.54
N VAL A 109 4.25 -11.16 -9.02
CA VAL A 109 3.80 -12.29 -9.87
C VAL A 109 2.67 -11.86 -10.80
N ARG A 110 1.69 -11.07 -10.30
CA ARG A 110 0.61 -10.49 -11.12
C ARG A 110 1.18 -9.64 -12.26
N ASN A 111 2.09 -8.73 -11.93
CA ASN A 111 2.70 -7.78 -12.85
C ASN A 111 3.53 -8.47 -13.91
N LEU A 112 4.28 -9.52 -13.53
CA LEU A 112 5.02 -10.33 -14.50
C LEU A 112 4.07 -11.01 -15.49
N ALA A 113 3.02 -11.67 -14.99
CA ALA A 113 2.05 -12.36 -15.83
C ALA A 113 1.30 -11.40 -16.76
N LEU A 114 0.88 -10.24 -16.24
CA LEU A 114 0.13 -9.26 -17.00
C LEU A 114 1.01 -8.58 -18.05
N SER A 115 2.21 -8.13 -17.68
CA SER A 115 3.15 -7.52 -18.63
C SER A 115 3.55 -8.50 -19.73
N TYR A 116 3.78 -9.77 -19.39
CA TYR A 116 4.08 -10.80 -20.39
C TYR A 116 2.90 -11.06 -21.32
N ALA A 117 1.67 -11.09 -20.80
CA ALA A 117 0.47 -11.27 -21.62
C ALA A 117 0.28 -10.16 -22.67
N PHE A 118 0.71 -8.93 -22.38
CA PHE A 118 0.59 -7.80 -23.29
C PHE A 118 1.82 -7.55 -24.16
N SER A 119 3.03 -7.84 -23.68
CA SER A 119 4.29 -7.59 -24.40
C SER A 119 4.83 -8.80 -25.15
N GLY A 120 4.55 -10.01 -24.68
CA GLY A 120 5.18 -11.24 -25.16
C GLY A 120 6.66 -11.38 -24.81
N GLU A 121 7.25 -10.44 -24.07
CA GLU A 121 8.69 -10.38 -23.82
C GLU A 121 9.05 -10.55 -22.35
N VAL A 122 9.80 -11.61 -22.04
CA VAL A 122 10.21 -11.94 -20.67
C VAL A 122 11.12 -10.87 -20.07
N LEU A 123 12.08 -10.33 -20.83
CA LEU A 123 13.03 -9.34 -20.32
C LEU A 123 12.34 -8.02 -19.98
N SER A 124 11.50 -7.52 -20.88
CA SER A 124 10.70 -6.31 -20.68
C SER A 124 9.73 -6.47 -19.50
N SER A 125 9.13 -7.67 -19.34
CA SER A 125 8.26 -7.99 -18.21
C SER A 125 9.00 -8.04 -16.88
N ALA A 126 10.23 -8.59 -16.85
CA ALA A 126 11.06 -8.59 -15.66
C ALA A 126 11.51 -7.17 -15.26
N ALA A 127 11.92 -6.36 -16.25
CA ALA A 127 12.26 -4.95 -16.03
C ALA A 127 11.06 -4.15 -15.52
N PHE A 128 9.86 -4.41 -16.07
CA PHE A 128 8.61 -3.82 -15.62
C PHE A 128 8.35 -4.13 -14.14
N VAL A 129 8.46 -5.39 -13.73
CA VAL A 129 8.25 -5.80 -12.33
C VAL A 129 9.21 -5.08 -11.39
N VAL A 130 10.50 -4.98 -11.74
CA VAL A 130 11.48 -4.25 -10.93
C VAL A 130 11.12 -2.76 -10.82
N GLY A 131 10.76 -2.13 -11.94
CA GLY A 131 10.35 -0.72 -11.96
C GLY A 131 9.12 -0.47 -11.09
N VAL A 132 8.10 -1.32 -11.22
CA VAL A 132 6.87 -1.21 -10.42
C VAL A 132 7.14 -1.44 -8.94
N VAL A 133 7.88 -2.47 -8.55
CA VAL A 133 8.19 -2.74 -7.13
C VAL A 133 8.82 -1.51 -6.46
N LEU A 134 9.73 -0.82 -7.15
CA LEU A 134 10.36 0.38 -6.61
C LEU A 134 9.37 1.54 -6.45
N VAL A 135 8.58 1.83 -7.49
CA VAL A 135 7.63 2.95 -7.48
C VAL A 135 6.46 2.68 -6.54
N ASP A 136 5.85 1.50 -6.61
CA ASP A 136 4.73 1.10 -5.78
C ASP A 136 5.11 1.02 -4.30
N SER A 137 6.35 0.66 -3.96
CA SER A 137 6.78 0.67 -2.56
C SER A 137 6.74 2.08 -1.97
N VAL A 138 7.15 3.09 -2.74
CA VAL A 138 7.08 4.50 -2.33
C VAL A 138 5.63 4.97 -2.24
N ILE A 139 4.81 4.68 -3.26
CA ILE A 139 3.39 5.04 -3.27
C ILE A 139 2.66 4.36 -2.10
N TYR A 140 2.93 3.09 -1.85
CA TYR A 140 2.32 2.31 -0.77
C TYR A 140 2.68 2.88 0.60
N ALA A 141 3.96 3.13 0.86
CA ALA A 141 4.41 3.71 2.12
C ALA A 141 3.81 5.11 2.35
N ALA A 142 3.80 5.95 1.31
CA ALA A 142 3.18 7.28 1.38
C ALA A 142 1.67 7.18 1.64
N ASN A 143 0.98 6.23 1.01
CA ASN A 143 -0.45 6.00 1.21
C ASN A 143 -0.77 5.51 2.62
N GLU A 144 0.02 4.59 3.17
CA GLU A 144 -0.14 4.13 4.57
C GLU A 144 0.01 5.30 5.55
N VAL A 145 1.07 6.11 5.41
CA VAL A 145 1.30 7.29 6.26
C VAL A 145 0.16 8.31 6.12
N ALA A 146 -0.26 8.63 4.90
CA ALA A 146 -1.34 9.59 4.66
C ALA A 146 -2.64 9.14 5.33
N TRP A 147 -2.98 7.86 5.25
CA TRP A 147 -4.20 7.32 5.82
C TRP A 147 -4.17 7.13 7.33
N ASP A 148 -2.99 6.92 7.92
CA ASP A 148 -2.85 6.92 9.37
C ASP A 148 -2.99 8.35 9.95
N ILE A 149 -2.69 9.40 9.17
CA ILE A 149 -2.96 10.81 9.54
C ILE A 149 -4.44 11.17 9.36
N ILE A 150 -5.05 10.83 8.22
CA ILE A 150 -6.43 11.23 7.87
C ILE A 150 -7.46 10.47 8.71
N SER A 151 -7.25 9.17 8.91
CA SER A 151 -8.17 8.30 9.63
C SER A 151 -7.36 7.29 10.45
N PRO A 152 -6.91 7.70 11.65
CA PRO A 152 -6.18 6.83 12.57
C PRO A 152 -6.99 5.56 12.86
N ARG A 153 -6.30 4.42 12.95
CA ARG A 153 -6.94 3.15 13.29
C ARG A 153 -7.41 3.21 14.75
N ALA A 154 -8.65 2.80 15.01
CA ALA A 154 -9.11 2.60 16.37
C ALA A 154 -8.44 1.33 16.95
N SER A 155 -7.95 1.39 18.19
CA SER A 155 -7.61 0.18 18.94
C SER A 155 -8.91 -0.56 19.23
N THR A 156 -9.18 -1.65 18.51
CA THR A 156 -10.31 -2.52 18.86
C THR A 156 -9.94 -3.33 20.10
N PRO A 157 -10.72 -3.29 21.20
CA PRO A 157 -10.48 -4.20 22.32
C PRO A 157 -10.72 -5.65 21.85
N GLN A 158 -9.69 -6.49 21.91
CA GLN A 158 -9.83 -7.92 21.65
C GLN A 158 -10.77 -8.56 22.71
N PRO A 159 -11.75 -9.40 22.33
CA PRO A 159 -12.40 -10.27 23.28
C PRO A 159 -11.35 -11.25 23.84
N LYS A 160 -11.18 -11.22 25.17
CA LYS A 160 -10.28 -12.13 25.90
C LYS A 160 -10.69 -13.59 25.75
#